data_AF-A0A8J3P344-F1
#
_entry.id   AF-A0A8J3P344-F1
#
_cell.length_a   1.000
_cell.length_b   1.000
_cell.length_c   1.000
_cell.angle_alpha   90.00
_cell.angle_beta   90.00
_cell.angle_gamma   90.00
#
_symmetry.space_group_name_H-M   'P 1'
#
loop_
_entity.id
_entity.type
_entity.pdbx_description
1 polymer ?
#
loop_
_entity_poly.entity_id
_entity_poly.type
_entity_poly.pdbx_seq_one_letter_code
_entity_poly.pdbx_strand_id
1 'polypeptide(L)'
;MRPATSSRADAALRPALEHLVKGIVDHPDDVRVRLVDNRRGPRLEVRVHPEDLGTVIGRGGRTARALRQVVGSVGGKGIRVDIVDAF
;
A
#
# COMPACT_ATOMS: atom_id res chain seq x y z
N MET A 1 24.59 3.04 -5.15
CA MET A 1 24.33 4.32 -4.46
C MET A 1 22.83 4.61 -4.58
N ARG A 2 22.02 4.30 -3.56
CA ARG A 2 20.54 4.47 -3.59
C ARG A 2 20.21 5.97 -3.42
N PRO A 3 19.28 6.55 -4.20
CA PRO A 3 18.91 7.95 -4.01
C PRO A 3 18.17 8.13 -2.68
N ALA A 4 18.55 9.17 -1.93
CA ALA A 4 17.98 9.58 -0.64
C ALA A 4 16.45 9.83 -0.66
N THR A 5 15.85 9.90 -1.84
CA THR A 5 14.42 10.13 -2.08
C THR A 5 13.52 8.99 -1.61
N SER A 6 14.02 7.74 -1.62
CA SER A 6 13.24 6.56 -1.16
C SER A 6 12.90 6.62 0.33
N SER A 7 13.74 7.25 1.16
CA SER A 7 13.55 7.30 2.62
C SER A 7 12.47 8.30 3.04
N ARG A 8 12.37 9.45 2.38
CA ARG A 8 11.37 10.48 2.73
C ARG A 8 9.98 10.11 2.24
N ALA A 9 9.89 9.55 1.03
CA ALA A 9 8.63 9.07 0.48
C ALA A 9 8.07 7.90 1.31
N ASP A 10 8.93 6.97 1.76
CA ASP A 10 8.55 5.89 2.67
C ASP A 10 7.95 6.41 3.99
N ALA A 11 8.64 7.36 4.63
CA ALA A 11 8.23 7.94 5.91
C ALA A 11 6.84 8.59 5.88
N ALA A 12 6.38 9.06 4.71
CA ALA A 12 5.06 9.66 4.55
C ALA A 12 4.02 8.68 3.98
N LEU A 13 4.36 7.92 2.94
CA LEU A 13 3.40 7.11 2.19
C LEU A 13 2.96 5.85 2.94
N ARG A 14 3.89 5.18 3.62
CA ARG A 14 3.60 3.97 4.38
C ARG A 14 2.54 4.22 5.47
N PRO A 15 2.73 5.18 6.41
CA PRO A 15 1.73 5.42 7.46
C PRO A 15 0.41 5.96 6.90
N ALA A 16 0.44 6.77 5.83
CA ALA A 16 -0.77 7.24 5.19
C ALA A 16 -1.59 6.09 4.58
N LEU A 17 -0.93 5.19 3.82
CA LEU A 17 -1.58 4.02 3.23
C LEU A 17 -2.09 3.06 4.30
N GLU A 18 -1.31 2.83 5.35
CA GLU A 18 -1.71 2.00 6.49
C GLU A 18 -2.94 2.57 7.18
N HIS A 19 -2.98 3.88 7.43
CA HIS A 19 -4.14 4.54 8.03
C HIS A 19 -5.39 4.43 7.16
N LEU A 20 -5.27 4.65 5.85
CA LEU A 20 -6.40 4.53 4.91
C LEU A 20 -6.97 3.11 4.89
N VAL A 21 -6.09 2.10 4.87
CA VAL A 21 -6.53 0.69 4.84
C VAL A 21 -7.16 0.29 6.17
N LYS A 22 -6.56 0.68 7.31
CA LYS A 22 -7.14 0.45 8.64
C LYS A 22 -8.54 1.05 8.80
N GLY A 23 -8.84 2.15 8.11
CA GLY A 23 -10.15 2.78 8.16
C GLY A 23 -11.26 2.09 7.37
N ILE A 24 -10.94 1.06 6.56
CA ILE A 24 -11.94 0.38 5.71
C ILE A 24 -12.08 -1.12 5.99
N VAL A 25 -11.32 -1.67 6.93
CA VAL A 25 -11.27 -3.12 7.21
C VAL A 25 -11.85 -3.43 8.59
N ASP A 26 -12.25 -4.69 8.79
CA ASP A 26 -12.76 -5.17 10.08
C ASP A 26 -11.62 -5.63 11.02
N HIS A 27 -10.44 -5.99 10.48
CA HIS A 27 -9.26 -6.38 11.26
C HIS A 27 -8.12 -5.36 11.11
N PRO A 28 -8.22 -4.15 11.70
CA PRO A 28 -7.22 -3.09 11.52
C PRO A 28 -5.85 -3.47 12.09
N ASP A 29 -5.80 -4.32 13.12
CA ASP A 29 -4.55 -4.76 13.77
C ASP A 29 -3.70 -5.68 12.88
N ASP A 30 -4.31 -6.28 11.86
CA ASP A 30 -3.65 -7.18 10.89
C ASP A 30 -3.17 -6.44 9.64
N VAL A 31 -3.43 -5.13 9.55
CA VAL A 31 -2.91 -4.30 8.45
C VAL A 31 -1.41 -4.08 8.65
N ARG A 32 -0.62 -4.46 7.65
CA ARG A 32 0.82 -4.23 7.60
C ARG A 32 1.22 -3.68 6.23
N VAL A 33 1.92 -2.55 6.21
CA VAL A 33 2.44 -1.96 4.97
C VAL A 33 3.97 -1.99 4.97
N ARG A 34 4.56 -2.54 3.91
CA ARG A 34 6.03 -2.65 3.75
C ARG A 34 6.48 -2.06 2.42
N LEU A 35 7.54 -1.28 2.44
CA LEU A 35 8.25 -0.89 1.22
C LEU A 35 9.24 -1.98 0.83
N VAL A 36 9.04 -2.56 -0.34
CA VAL A 36 9.90 -3.56 -0.96
C VAL A 36 10.58 -2.91 -2.17
N ASP A 37 11.90 -2.88 -2.17
CA ASP A 37 12.67 -2.40 -3.31
C ASP A 37 13.12 -3.60 -4.16
N ASN A 38 12.86 -3.55 -5.46
CA ASN A 38 13.21 -4.61 -6.39
C ASN A 38 13.69 -4.04 -7.73
N ARG A 39 14.13 -4.91 -8.65
CA ARG A 39 14.65 -4.48 -9.97
C ARG A 39 13.66 -3.67 -10.81
N ARG A 40 12.36 -3.76 -10.51
CA ARG A 40 11.28 -3.01 -11.19
C ARG A 40 10.91 -1.73 -10.43
N GLY A 41 11.69 -1.34 -9.41
CA GLY A 41 11.46 -0.17 -8.57
C GLY A 41 10.66 -0.43 -7.30
N PRO A 42 10.51 0.60 -6.44
CA PRO A 42 9.86 0.50 -5.14
C PRO A 42 8.40 0.05 -5.24
N ARG A 43 7.99 -0.78 -4.29
CA ARG A 43 6.64 -1.32 -4.18
C ARG A 43 6.19 -1.30 -2.73
N LEU A 44 5.03 -0.70 -2.47
CA LEU A 44 4.33 -0.84 -1.21
C LEU A 44 3.50 -2.13 -1.26
N GLU A 45 3.80 -3.05 -0.35
CA GLU A 45 3.05 -4.27 -0.13
C GLU A 45 2.13 -4.06 1.07
N VAL A 46 0.83 -4.19 0.85
CA VAL A 46 -0.21 -4.11 1.87
C VAL A 46 -0.67 -5.53 2.17
N ARG A 47 -0.44 -5.97 3.40
CA ARG A 47 -0.97 -7.23 3.92
C ARG A 47 -2.15 -6.93 4.82
N VAL A 48 -3.20 -7.73 4.67
CA VAL A 48 -4.42 -7.65 5.48
C VAL A 48 -4.90 -9.04 5.86
N HIS A 49 -5.81 -9.09 6.83
CA HIS A 49 -6.52 -10.32 7.17
C HIS A 49 -7.25 -10.88 5.92
N PRO A 50 -7.30 -12.21 5.71
CA PRO A 50 -7.93 -12.81 4.53
C PRO A 50 -9.38 -12.37 4.30
N GLU A 51 -10.15 -12.17 5.38
CA GLU A 51 -11.55 -11.72 5.31
C GLU A 51 -11.68 -10.28 4.79
N ASP A 52 -10.67 -9.45 5.01
CA ASP A 52 -10.65 -8.06 4.58
C ASP A 52 -10.16 -7.86 3.14
N LEU A 53 -9.56 -8.89 2.54
CA LEU A 53 -9.00 -8.82 1.19
C LEU A 53 -10.06 -8.34 0.18
N GLY A 54 -11.28 -8.88 0.27
CA GLY A 54 -12.39 -8.50 -0.59
C GLY A 54 -12.74 -7.01 -0.47
N THR A 55 -12.71 -6.47 0.75
CA THR A 55 -13.01 -5.07 1.06
C THR A 55 -11.93 -4.13 0.51
N VAL A 56 -10.66 -4.48 0.70
CA VAL A 56 -9.51 -3.67 0.24
C VAL A 56 -9.37 -3.69 -1.29
N ILE A 57 -9.66 -4.82 -1.94
CA ILE A 57 -9.72 -4.88 -3.41
C ILE A 57 -10.93 -4.08 -3.90
N GLY A 58 -12.10 -4.29 -3.29
CA GLY A 58 -13.36 -3.68 -3.66
C GLY A 58 -13.94 -4.21 -4.98
N ARG A 59 -15.24 -3.97 -5.20
CA ARG A 59 -15.95 -4.43 -6.41
C ARG A 59 -15.26 -3.93 -7.68
N GLY A 60 -14.79 -4.86 -8.52
CA GLY A 60 -14.07 -4.55 -9.77
C GLY A 60 -12.69 -3.91 -9.53
N GLY A 61 -12.09 -4.07 -8.34
CA GLY A 61 -10.80 -3.48 -8.00
C GLY A 61 -10.84 -1.97 -7.74
N ARG A 62 -12.03 -1.37 -7.55
CA ARG A 62 -12.19 0.08 -7.42
C ARG A 62 -11.44 0.66 -6.21
N THR A 63 -11.52 0.02 -5.06
CA THR A 63 -10.83 0.45 -3.84
C THR A 63 -9.32 0.38 -4.02
N ALA A 64 -8.81 -0.77 -4.49
CA ALA A 64 -7.40 -0.93 -4.79
C ALA A 64 -6.87 0.09 -5.83
N ARG A 65 -7.68 0.43 -6.84
CA ARG A 65 -7.33 1.45 -7.84
C ARG A 65 -7.25 2.84 -7.22
N ALA A 66 -8.19 3.21 -6.35
CA ALA A 66 -8.18 4.49 -5.65
C ALA A 66 -6.95 4.63 -4.75
N LEU A 67 -6.62 3.59 -3.97
CA LEU A 67 -5.42 3.56 -3.13
C LEU A 67 -4.13 3.75 -3.97
N ARG A 68 -4.04 3.07 -5.12
CA ARG A 68 -2.91 3.23 -6.07
C ARG A 68 -2.81 4.66 -6.61
N GLN A 69 -3.94 5.30 -6.91
CA GLN A 69 -3.95 6.68 -7.41
C GLN A 69 -3.49 7.67 -6.35
N VAL A 70 -3.93 7.52 -5.10
CA VAL A 70 -3.50 8.36 -3.97
C VAL A 70 -2.00 8.21 -3.73
N VAL A 71 -1.48 6.98 -3.71
CA VAL A 71 -0.04 6.75 -3.56
C VAL A 71 0.75 7.34 -4.74
N GLY A 72 0.24 7.18 -5.97
CA GLY A 72 0.89 7.72 -7.16
C GLY A 72 0.91 9.25 -7.22
N SER A 73 -0.11 9.93 -6.68
CA SER A 73 -0.17 11.40 -6.64
C SER A 73 0.76 11.99 -5.58
N VAL A 74 0.86 11.35 -4.41
CA VAL A 74 1.70 11.83 -3.30
C VAL A 74 3.17 11.39 -3.46
N GLY A 75 3.40 10.17 -3.92
CA GLY A 75 4.72 9.54 -3.99
C GLY A 75 5.47 9.73 -5.32
N GLY A 76 4.81 10.31 -6.32
CA GLY A 76 5.36 10.49 -7.66
C GLY A 76 5.28 9.23 -8.53
N LYS A 77 5.72 9.37 -9.80
CA LYS A 77 5.71 8.28 -10.78
C LYS A 77 6.71 7.19 -10.36
N GLY A 78 6.23 5.95 -10.17
CA GLY A 78 7.09 4.76 -10.05
C GLY A 78 6.87 3.91 -8.79
N ILE A 79 6.10 4.36 -7.81
CA ILE A 79 5.74 3.54 -6.64
C ILE A 79 4.49 2.72 -6.96
N ARG A 80 4.60 1.40 -6.85
CA ARG A 80 3.50 0.46 -7.07
C ARG A 80 2.88 0.04 -5.74
N VAL A 81 1.59 -0.30 -5.75
CA VAL A 81 0.90 -0.86 -4.58
C VAL A 81 0.36 -2.25 -4.92
N ASP A 82 0.82 -3.24 -4.16
CA ASP A 82 0.36 -4.62 -4.22
C ASP A 82 -0.37 -4.95 -2.92
N ILE A 83 -1.56 -5.53 -3.06
CA ILE A 83 -2.39 -5.96 -1.94
C ILE A 83 -2.33 -7.48 -1.94
N VAL A 84 -1.95 -8.06 -0.81
CA VAL A 84 -1.82 -9.50 -0.59
C VAL A 84 -2.51 -9.87 0.72
N ASP A 85 -2.95 -11.11 0.82
CA ASP A 85 -3.41 -11.69 2.08
C ASP A 85 -2.21 -12.03 3.00
N ALA A 86 -2.47 -12.05 4.30
CA ALA A 86 -1.58 -12.66 5.28
C ALA A 86 -1.93 -14.15 5.41
N PHE A 87 -0.95 -15.02 5.14
CA PHE A 87 -0.98 -16.44 5.51
C PHE A 87 -0.03 -16.69 6.68
#